data_AF-A0A6G1R9F1-F1
#
_entry.id   AF-A0A6G1R9F1-F1
#
_cell.length_a   1.000
_cell.length_b   1.000
_cell.length_c   1.000
_cell.angle_alpha   90.00
_cell.angle_beta   90.00
_cell.angle_gamma   90.00
#
_symmetry.space_group_name_H-M   'P 1'
#
loop_
_entity.id
_entity.type
_entity.pdbx_description
1 polymer ?
#
loop_
_entity_poly.entity_id
_entity_poly.type
_entity_poly.pdbx_seq_one_letter_code
_entity_poly.pdbx_strand_id
1 'polypeptide(L)'
;QTEEEKIEYSIAAERRRMRLVHKDTLKDLLTRSPSETELETRDGSVAVPAEKTRVESVELVLPPHANHQGNTFGGQIMAWMENVATIAASRLCHAHPTLRAIEMFHFRGPSQVGDRLVL
;
A
#
# COMPACT_ATOMS: atom_id res chain seq x y z
N GLN A 1 34.84 12.37 -2.17
CA GLN A 1 33.43 12.29 -2.59
C GLN A 1 33.38 12.56 -4.08
N THR A 2 32.79 11.64 -4.84
CA THR A 2 32.61 11.80 -6.29
C THR A 2 31.48 12.80 -6.56
N GLU A 3 31.43 13.37 -7.76
CA GLU A 3 30.31 14.24 -8.15
C GLU A 3 28.97 13.50 -8.17
N GLU A 4 28.99 12.20 -8.50
CA GLU A 4 27.82 11.31 -8.47
C GLU A 4 27.23 11.19 -7.06
N GLU A 5 28.07 10.96 -6.04
CA GLU A 5 27.62 10.87 -4.64
C GLU A 5 26.94 12.17 -4.16
N LYS A 6 27.45 13.33 -4.59
CA LYS A 6 26.85 14.64 -4.25
C LYS A 6 25.48 14.81 -4.90
N ILE A 7 25.34 14.40 -6.15
CA ILE A 7 24.07 14.44 -6.88
C ILE A 7 23.05 13.51 -6.20
N GLU A 8 23.44 12.27 -5.90
CA GLU A 8 22.57 11.31 -5.20
C GLU A 8 22.12 11.82 -3.84
N TYR A 9 23.02 12.43 -3.08
CA TYR A 9 22.69 13.06 -1.79
C TYR A 9 21.62 14.15 -1.94
N SER A 10 21.79 15.04 -2.93
CA SER A 10 20.82 16.10 -3.22
C SER A 10 19.45 15.52 -3.61
N ILE A 11 19.42 14.53 -4.50
CA ILE A 11 18.20 13.84 -4.92
C ILE A 11 17.53 13.13 -3.73
N ALA A 12 18.31 12.47 -2.87
CA ALA A 12 17.80 11.79 -1.69
C ALA A 12 17.16 12.77 -0.70
N ALA A 13 17.74 13.97 -0.52
CA ALA A 13 17.15 15.03 0.29
C ALA A 13 15.80 15.50 -0.28
N GLU A 14 15.70 15.65 -1.60
CA GLU A 14 14.44 16.04 -2.25
C GLU A 14 13.37 14.95 -2.13
N ARG A 15 13.74 13.69 -2.38
CA ARG A 15 12.85 12.54 -2.16
C ARG A 15 12.35 12.49 -0.71
N ARG A 16 13.22 12.77 0.27
CA ARG A 16 12.85 12.83 1.69
C ARG A 16 11.82 13.92 1.96
N ARG A 17 12.01 15.13 1.40
CA ARG A 17 11.02 16.22 1.50
C ARG A 17 9.67 15.78 0.96
N MET A 18 9.65 15.17 -0.23
CA MET A 18 8.40 14.64 -0.81
C MET A 18 7.70 13.63 0.11
N ARG A 19 8.44 12.70 0.76
CA ARG A 19 7.78 11.72 1.66
C ARG A 19 7.14 12.36 2.89
N LEU A 20 7.77 13.40 3.44
CA LEU A 20 7.27 14.05 4.65
C LEU A 20 5.96 14.81 4.39
N VAL A 21 5.84 15.45 3.22
CA VAL A 21 4.67 16.25 2.85
C VAL A 21 3.54 15.40 2.24
N HIS A 22 3.83 14.17 1.80
CA HIS A 22 2.90 13.29 1.08
C HIS A 22 1.50 13.18 1.72
N LYS A 23 1.44 13.02 3.04
CA LYS A 23 0.18 12.93 3.79
C LYS A 23 -0.64 14.22 3.68
N ASP A 24 0.00 15.38 3.74
CA ASP A 24 -0.67 16.67 3.68
C ASP A 24 -1.10 17.00 2.25
N THR A 25 -0.29 16.62 1.24
CA THR A 25 -0.66 16.69 -0.17
C THR A 25 -1.93 15.90 -0.46
N LEU A 26 -2.03 14.65 0.03
CA LEU A 26 -3.24 13.84 -0.17
C LEU A 26 -4.47 14.48 0.49
N LYS A 27 -4.33 15.03 1.70
CA LYS A 27 -5.44 15.72 2.38
C LYS A 27 -5.92 16.97 1.64
N ASP A 28 -5.01 17.77 1.09
CA ASP A 28 -5.37 18.94 0.29
C ASP A 28 -6.16 18.52 -0.96
N LEU A 29 -5.71 17.47 -1.66
CA LEU A 29 -6.41 16.92 -2.82
C LEU A 29 -7.83 16.46 -2.46
N LEU A 30 -7.97 15.69 -1.37
CA LEU A 30 -9.28 15.21 -0.90
C LEU A 30 -10.24 16.34 -0.50
N THR A 31 -9.72 17.45 0.01
CA THR A 31 -10.53 18.62 0.40
C THR A 31 -11.02 19.41 -0.82
N ARG A 32 -10.29 19.35 -1.93
CA ARG A 32 -10.58 20.08 -3.17
C ARG A 32 -11.47 19.32 -4.13
N SER A 33 -11.53 18.00 -4.04
CA SER A 33 -12.43 17.17 -4.84
C SER A 33 -13.91 17.45 -4.50
N PRO A 34 -14.78 17.71 -5.50
CA PRO A 34 -16.20 17.90 -5.26
C PRO A 34 -16.82 16.59 -4.73
N SER A 35 -17.69 16.70 -3.74
CA SER A 35 -18.49 15.60 -3.20
C SER A 35 -19.59 15.22 -4.20
N GLU A 36 -19.24 14.66 -5.34
CA GLU A 36 -20.21 14.09 -6.28
C GLU A 36 -20.51 12.64 -5.87
N THR A 37 -21.60 12.47 -5.12
CA THR A 37 -22.08 11.17 -4.63
C THR A 37 -22.92 10.42 -5.68
N GLU A 38 -23.05 10.93 -6.89
CA GLU A 38 -23.93 10.35 -7.92
C GLU A 38 -23.17 10.24 -9.26
N LEU A 39 -22.35 9.20 -9.39
CA LEU A 39 -21.98 8.71 -10.71
C LEU A 39 -23.17 7.93 -11.27
N GLU A 40 -23.99 8.61 -12.08
CA GLU A 40 -24.86 7.89 -13.01
C GLU A 40 -23.97 7.07 -13.94
N THR A 41 -24.05 5.74 -13.81
CA THR A 41 -23.37 4.79 -14.70
C THR A 41 -23.96 4.94 -16.10
N ARG A 42 -23.39 5.87 -16.89
CA ARG A 42 -23.62 5.89 -18.32
C ARG A 42 -22.92 4.67 -18.92
N ASP A 43 -23.74 3.84 -19.54
CA ASP A 43 -23.40 2.71 -20.41
C ASP A 43 -23.20 1.36 -19.72
N GLY A 44 -24.21 0.48 -19.84
CA GLY A 44 -24.20 -0.99 -19.99
C GLY A 44 -23.40 -1.91 -19.05
N SER A 45 -22.47 -1.39 -18.27
CA SER A 45 -21.62 -2.09 -17.33
C SER A 45 -22.35 -2.19 -16.00
N VAL A 46 -22.68 -3.41 -15.58
CA VAL A 46 -23.17 -3.66 -14.23
C VAL A 46 -22.05 -3.29 -13.27
N ALA A 47 -22.16 -2.13 -12.62
CA ALA A 47 -21.24 -1.75 -11.57
C ALA A 47 -21.20 -2.84 -10.49
N VAL A 48 -20.00 -3.34 -10.19
CA VAL A 48 -19.79 -4.34 -9.14
C VAL A 48 -19.54 -3.60 -7.83
N PRO A 49 -20.37 -3.79 -6.79
CA PRO A 49 -20.11 -3.22 -5.47
C PRO A 49 -18.78 -3.72 -4.90
N ALA A 50 -17.97 -2.83 -4.34
CA ALA A 50 -16.65 -3.15 -3.79
C ALA A 50 -16.71 -4.22 -2.66
N GLU A 51 -17.84 -4.33 -1.97
CA GLU A 51 -18.06 -5.36 -0.94
C GLU A 51 -17.91 -6.79 -1.49
N LYS A 52 -18.27 -7.02 -2.76
CA LYS A 52 -18.18 -8.35 -3.38
C LYS A 52 -16.74 -8.83 -3.59
N THR A 53 -15.77 -7.90 -3.59
CA THR A 53 -14.36 -8.22 -3.78
C THR A 53 -13.55 -8.11 -2.49
N ARG A 54 -14.17 -7.76 -1.35
CA ARG A 54 -13.52 -7.64 -0.04
C ARG A 54 -12.87 -8.96 0.40
N VAL A 55 -11.57 -8.91 0.72
CA VAL A 55 -10.80 -10.03 1.28
C VAL A 55 -10.29 -9.59 2.65
N GLU A 56 -10.19 -10.53 3.57
CA GLU A 56 -9.54 -10.36 4.86
C GLU A 56 -8.67 -11.59 5.12
N SER A 57 -7.40 -11.40 5.45
CA SER A 57 -6.48 -12.47 5.86
C SER A 57 -5.87 -12.17 7.21
N VAL A 58 -5.49 -13.24 7.92
CA VAL A 58 -4.90 -13.16 9.24
C VAL A 58 -3.59 -13.94 9.24
N GLU A 59 -2.49 -13.24 9.45
CA GLU A 59 -1.14 -13.79 9.41
C GLU A 59 -0.48 -13.72 10.79
N LEU A 60 0.09 -14.84 11.24
CA LEU A 60 0.87 -14.89 12.48
C LEU A 60 2.34 -14.57 12.18
N VAL A 61 2.92 -13.62 12.91
CA VAL A 61 4.35 -13.33 12.80
C VAL A 61 5.14 -14.43 13.50
N LEU A 62 5.85 -15.22 12.71
CA LEU A 62 6.74 -16.29 13.18
C LEU A 62 8.19 -15.80 13.22
N PRO A 63 9.09 -16.48 13.94
CA PRO A 63 10.52 -16.15 13.96
C PRO A 63 11.18 -15.89 12.58
N PRO A 64 10.91 -16.64 11.49
CA PRO A 64 11.50 -16.34 10.18
C PRO A 64 11.01 -15.03 9.56
N HIS A 65 9.88 -14.49 10.02
CA HIS A 65 9.29 -13.25 9.49
C HIS A 65 9.93 -11.99 10.10
N ALA A 66 10.85 -12.16 11.07
CA ALA A 66 11.44 -11.09 11.84
C ALA A 66 12.97 -11.16 11.85
N ASN A 67 13.60 -10.04 12.16
CA ASN A 67 15.04 -9.97 12.36
C ASN A 67 15.44 -10.57 13.72
N HIS A 68 16.75 -10.63 13.99
CA HIS A 68 17.29 -11.17 15.24
C HIS A 68 16.87 -10.41 16.52
N GLN A 69 16.28 -9.22 16.39
CA GLN A 69 15.70 -8.46 17.50
C GLN A 69 14.21 -8.71 17.68
N GLY A 70 13.62 -9.59 16.87
CA GLY A 70 12.20 -9.92 16.89
C GLY A 70 11.31 -8.94 16.13
N ASN A 71 11.86 -7.94 15.43
CA ASN A 71 11.08 -6.98 14.63
C ASN A 71 10.72 -7.57 13.27
N THR A 72 9.43 -7.56 12.94
CA THR A 72 8.90 -8.05 11.66
C THR A 72 9.52 -7.30 10.49
N PHE A 73 9.95 -8.03 9.46
CA PHE A 73 10.45 -7.41 8.23
C PHE A 73 9.31 -6.71 7.50
N GLY A 74 9.47 -5.42 7.18
CA GLY A 74 8.49 -4.68 6.39
C GLY A 74 8.24 -5.32 5.00
N GLY A 75 9.27 -5.96 4.43
CA GLY A 75 9.12 -6.76 3.20
C GLY A 75 8.15 -7.93 3.33
N GLN A 76 8.11 -8.59 4.49
CA GLN A 76 7.18 -9.68 4.74
C GLN A 76 5.74 -9.18 4.83
N ILE A 77 5.52 -8.04 5.51
CA ILE A 77 4.20 -7.40 5.58
C ILE A 77 3.72 -7.02 4.17
N MET A 78 4.59 -6.43 3.34
CA MET A 78 4.26 -6.08 1.95
C MET A 78 3.91 -7.30 1.10
N ALA A 79 4.59 -8.43 1.30
CA ALA A 79 4.28 -9.67 0.58
C ALA A 79 2.87 -10.19 0.92
N TRP A 80 2.49 -10.15 2.21
CA TRP A 80 1.14 -10.53 2.60
C TRP A 80 0.07 -9.54 2.10
N MET A 81 0.36 -8.24 2.12
CA MET A 81 -0.52 -7.22 1.54
C MET A 81 -0.78 -7.47 0.04
N GLU A 82 0.27 -7.79 -0.72
CA GLU A 82 0.16 -8.07 -2.16
C GLU A 82 -0.70 -9.31 -2.42
N ASN A 83 -0.52 -10.39 -1.65
CA ASN A 83 -1.36 -11.60 -1.78
C ASN A 83 -2.85 -11.28 -1.59
N VAL A 84 -3.22 -10.52 -0.55
CA VAL A 84 -4.61 -10.15 -0.27
C VAL A 84 -5.18 -9.26 -1.38
N ALA A 85 -4.40 -8.27 -1.84
CA ALA A 85 -4.78 -7.39 -2.93
C ALA A 85 -4.99 -8.14 -4.25
N THR A 86 -4.12 -9.10 -4.56
CA THR A 86 -4.20 -9.94 -5.76
C THR A 86 -5.45 -10.82 -5.75
N ILE A 87 -5.85 -11.36 -4.59
CA ILE A 87 -7.12 -12.10 -4.45
C ILE A 87 -8.32 -11.17 -4.68
N ALA A 88 -8.30 -9.96 -4.11
CA ALA A 88 -9.37 -8.97 -4.28
C ALA A 88 -9.52 -8.55 -5.75
N ALA A 89 -8.42 -8.29 -6.44
CA ALA A 89 -8.40 -7.98 -7.87
C ALA A 89 -8.89 -9.16 -8.72
N SER A 90 -8.46 -10.38 -8.40
CA SER A 90 -8.89 -11.59 -9.12
C SER A 90 -10.41 -11.83 -9.01
N ARG A 91 -11.03 -11.49 -7.86
CA ARG A 91 -12.49 -11.54 -7.70
C ARG A 91 -13.24 -10.55 -8.59
N LEU A 92 -12.62 -9.42 -8.96
CA LEU A 92 -13.21 -8.43 -9.86
C LEU A 92 -13.07 -8.84 -11.32
N CYS A 93 -11.87 -9.25 -11.73
CA CYS A 93 -11.55 -9.51 -13.15
C CYS A 93 -11.77 -10.96 -13.60
N HIS A 94 -11.94 -11.89 -12.66
CA HIS A 94 -12.01 -13.34 -12.93
C HIS A 94 -10.84 -13.86 -13.78
N ALA A 95 -9.67 -13.25 -13.61
CA ALA A 95 -8.45 -13.53 -14.38
C ALA A 95 -7.20 -13.46 -13.49
N HIS A 96 -6.03 -13.40 -14.11
CA HIS A 96 -4.72 -13.31 -13.46
C HIS A 96 -4.24 -11.85 -13.41
N PRO A 97 -4.52 -11.09 -12.34
CA PRO A 97 -4.00 -9.74 -12.19
C PRO A 97 -2.50 -9.76 -11.93
N THR A 98 -1.82 -8.67 -12.30
CA THR A 98 -0.42 -8.44 -12.00
C THR A 98 -0.24 -7.11 -11.29
N LEU A 99 0.67 -7.07 -10.31
CA LEU A 99 1.00 -5.84 -9.59
C LEU A 99 1.71 -4.86 -10.53
N ARG A 100 1.10 -3.70 -10.79
CA ARG A 100 1.71 -2.65 -11.61
C ARG A 100 2.57 -1.68 -10.80
N ALA A 101 2.05 -1.21 -9.67
CA ALA A 101 2.71 -0.25 -8.81
C ALA A 101 2.12 -0.33 -7.40
N ILE A 102 2.92 0.05 -6.41
CA ILE A 102 2.49 0.30 -5.03
C ILE A 102 2.72 1.78 -4.76
N GLU A 103 1.71 2.46 -4.22
CA GLU A 103 1.84 3.87 -3.83
C GLU A 103 2.79 4.05 -2.65
N MET A 104 3.27 5.28 -2.44
CA MET A 104 4.04 5.59 -1.25
C MET A 104 3.18 5.38 0.00
N PHE A 105 3.72 4.64 0.97
CA PHE A 105 3.15 4.56 2.31
C PHE A 105 4.26 4.52 3.38
N HIS A 106 3.85 4.54 4.65
CA HIS A 106 4.77 4.43 5.79
C HIS A 106 4.25 3.40 6.80
N PHE A 107 5.17 2.61 7.37
CA PHE A 107 4.87 1.81 8.55
C PHE A 107 4.72 2.75 9.76
N ARG A 108 3.56 2.71 10.41
CA ARG A 108 3.25 3.63 11.52
C ARG A 108 3.92 3.25 12.84
N GLY A 109 4.30 1.99 13.01
CA GLY A 109 4.92 1.47 14.21
C GLY A 109 5.55 0.10 13.99
N PRO A 110 6.31 -0.41 14.97
CA PRO A 110 6.91 -1.73 14.91
C PRO A 110 5.86 -2.85 15.04
N SER A 111 6.19 -4.02 14.53
CA SER A 111 5.51 -5.29 14.79
C SER A 111 6.57 -6.32 15.20
N GLN A 112 6.18 -7.28 16.04
CA GLN A 112 7.07 -8.28 16.62
C GLN A 112 6.59 -9.71 16.39
N VAL A 113 7.49 -10.67 16.56
CA VAL A 113 7.15 -12.10 16.58
C VAL A 113 6.05 -12.37 17.61
N GLY A 114 5.04 -13.14 17.20
CA GLY A 114 3.85 -13.42 17.99
C GLY A 114 2.67 -12.48 17.70
N ASP A 115 2.90 -11.35 17.02
CA ASP A 115 1.81 -10.48 16.56
C ASP A 115 0.93 -11.18 15.54
N ARG A 116 -0.34 -10.80 15.52
CA ARG A 116 -1.32 -11.22 14.53
C ARG A 116 -1.69 -10.03 13.66
N LEU A 117 -1.29 -10.08 12.39
CA LEU A 117 -1.60 -9.05 11.41
C LEU A 117 -2.91 -9.39 10.71
N VAL A 118 -3.84 -8.44 10.71
CA VAL A 118 -5.08 -8.52 9.93
C VAL A 118 -4.90 -7.61 8.71
N LEU A 119 -5.12 -8.16 7.53
CA LEU A 119 -4.90 -7.53 6.23
C LEU A 119 -6.19 -7.50 5.42
#